data_AF-A0A7Y3H2Y4-F1
#
_entry.id   AF-A0A7Y3H2Y4-F1
#
_cell.length_a   1.000
_cell.length_b   1.000
_cell.length_c   1.000
_cell.angle_alpha   90.00
_cell.angle_beta   90.00
_cell.angle_gamma   90.00
#
_symmetry.space_group_name_H-M   'P 1'
#
loop_
_entity.id
_entity.type
_entity.pdbx_description
1 polymer ?
#
loop_
_entity_poly.entity_id
_entity_poly.type
_entity_poly.pdbx_seq_one_letter_code
_entity_poly.pdbx_strand_id
1 'polypeptide(L)'
;MSLEYNHLFSQTMLTRAYAYVDDNHITNLSIKENHIVAQVKGQSLYDVEINHVEKKVTTCQCSCPYENGYCKHAAAVLLYLDEQQLKYMQKQMKST
;
A
#
# COMPACT_ATOMS: atom_id res chain seq x y z
N MET A 1 -9.36 -6.67 0.49
CA MET A 1 -8.86 -7.23 1.77
C MET A 1 -8.30 -6.04 2.54
N SER A 2 -8.83 -5.73 3.72
CA SER A 2 -8.32 -4.60 4.50
C SER A 2 -7.33 -5.14 5.52
N LEU A 3 -6.10 -4.62 5.44
CA LEU A 3 -4.99 -5.05 6.29
C LEU A 3 -4.86 -4.11 7.49
N GLU A 4 -4.42 -4.64 8.62
CA GLU A 4 -4.08 -3.86 9.79
C GLU A 4 -2.63 -3.40 9.70
N TYR A 5 -2.42 -2.10 9.45
CA TYR A 5 -1.08 -1.51 9.30
C TYR A 5 -0.93 -0.08 9.82
N ASN A 6 -2.03 0.60 10.18
CA ASN A 6 -1.99 2.04 10.53
C ASN A 6 -1.02 2.36 11.67
N HIS A 7 -0.83 1.46 12.63
CA HIS A 7 0.09 1.63 13.75
C HIS A 7 1.58 1.51 13.35
N LEU A 8 1.89 1.02 12.15
CA LEU A 8 3.25 0.84 11.64
C LEU A 8 3.83 2.12 11.02
N PHE A 9 3.00 3.13 10.79
CA PHE A 9 3.38 4.37 10.10
C PHE A 9 2.98 5.59 10.91
N SER A 10 3.81 6.64 10.87
CA SER A 10 3.44 7.91 11.47
C SER A 10 2.38 8.63 10.62
N GLN A 11 1.60 9.53 11.25
CA GLN A 11 0.60 10.33 10.53
C GLN A 11 1.23 11.08 9.34
N THR A 12 2.41 11.66 9.51
CA THR A 12 3.12 12.37 8.44
C THR A 12 3.48 11.45 7.26
N MET A 13 3.81 10.17 7.52
CA MET A 13 4.05 9.20 6.46
C MET A 13 2.76 8.87 5.71
N LEU A 14 1.66 8.65 6.44
CA LEU A 14 0.35 8.37 5.85
C LEU A 14 -0.12 9.53 4.98
N THR A 15 -0.02 10.78 5.47
CA THR A 15 -0.36 11.98 4.68
C THR A 15 0.42 12.03 3.36
N ARG A 16 1.72 11.73 3.40
CA ARG A 16 2.52 11.69 2.16
C ARG A 16 2.14 10.52 1.28
N ALA A 17 1.82 9.36 1.86
CA ALA A 17 1.42 8.18 1.11
C ALA A 17 0.14 8.42 0.30
N TYR A 18 -0.84 9.14 0.85
CA TYR A 18 -2.04 9.57 0.11
C TYR A 18 -1.71 10.30 -1.18
N ALA A 19 -0.76 11.23 -1.17
CA ALA A 19 -0.36 11.95 -2.38
C ALA A 19 0.15 11.01 -3.49
N TYR A 20 0.85 9.92 -3.13
CA TYR A 20 1.31 8.93 -4.12
C TYR A 20 0.17 8.08 -4.68
N VAL A 21 -0.89 7.86 -3.90
CA VAL A 21 -2.10 7.15 -4.37
C VAL A 21 -2.86 8.03 -5.37
N ASP A 22 -3.11 9.30 -5.00
CA ASP A 22 -3.84 10.26 -5.84
C ASP A 22 -3.14 10.53 -7.17
N ASP A 23 -1.80 10.65 -7.15
CA ASP A 23 -0.98 10.87 -8.34
C ASP A 23 -0.80 9.61 -9.23
N ASN A 24 -1.45 8.49 -8.90
CA ASN A 24 -1.32 7.20 -9.59
C ASN A 24 0.13 6.70 -9.71
N HIS A 25 0.94 6.88 -8.67
CA HIS A 25 2.34 6.44 -8.67
C HIS A 25 2.53 4.93 -8.50
N ILE A 26 1.48 4.17 -8.23
CA ILE A 26 1.54 2.74 -7.91
C ILE A 26 1.28 1.95 -9.19
N THR A 27 2.25 1.11 -9.54
CA THR A 27 2.27 0.33 -10.77
C THR A 27 2.72 -1.10 -10.50
N ASN A 28 2.51 -2.00 -11.46
CA ASN A 28 2.96 -3.38 -11.41
C ASN A 28 2.54 -4.14 -10.13
N LEU A 29 1.33 -3.86 -9.64
CA LEU A 29 0.76 -4.47 -8.44
C LEU A 29 0.43 -5.95 -8.69
N SER A 30 0.97 -6.83 -7.85
CA SER A 30 0.61 -8.24 -7.81
C SER A 30 0.36 -8.67 -6.38
N ILE A 31 -0.81 -9.28 -6.16
CA ILE A 31 -1.27 -9.74 -4.85
C ILE A 31 -1.34 -11.26 -4.88
N LYS A 32 -0.56 -11.90 -4.02
CA LYS A 32 -0.66 -13.33 -3.68
C LYS A 32 -1.24 -13.45 -2.27
N GLU A 33 -1.57 -14.68 -1.87
CA GLU A 33 -2.33 -14.98 -0.65
C GLU A 33 -1.83 -14.28 0.63
N ASN A 34 -0.51 -14.18 0.80
CA ASN A 34 0.16 -13.60 1.97
C ASN A 34 1.25 -12.59 1.61
N HIS A 35 1.35 -12.20 0.34
CA HIS A 35 2.50 -11.48 -0.21
C HIS A 35 2.06 -10.54 -1.32
N ILE A 36 2.41 -9.27 -1.17
CA ILE A 36 2.06 -8.18 -2.07
C ILE A 36 3.36 -7.59 -2.60
N VAL A 37 3.43 -7.42 -3.92
CA VAL A 37 4.52 -6.71 -4.58
C VAL A 37 3.95 -5.58 -5.43
N ALA A 38 4.66 -4.46 -5.45
CA ALA A 38 4.30 -3.32 -6.28
C ALA A 38 5.53 -2.45 -6.57
N GLN A 39 5.41 -1.59 -7.57
CA GLN A 39 6.37 -0.54 -7.86
C GLN A 39 5.76 0.83 -7.60
N VAL A 40 6.49 1.69 -6.90
CA VAL A 40 6.05 3.04 -6.55
C VAL A 40 6.99 4.05 -7.19
N LYS A 41 6.44 4.88 -8.09
CA LYS A 41 7.17 5.97 -8.74
C LYS A 41 7.35 7.14 -7.77
N GLY A 42 8.59 7.57 -7.58
CA GLY A 42 8.97 8.78 -6.87
C GLY A 42 10.06 9.52 -7.62
N GLN A 43 11.13 9.90 -6.94
CA GLN A 43 12.35 10.37 -7.60
C GLN A 43 13.00 9.28 -8.46
N SER A 44 12.83 8.02 -8.05
CA SER A 44 13.17 6.82 -8.79
C SER A 44 11.98 5.85 -8.74
N LEU A 45 12.09 4.71 -9.43
CA LEU A 45 11.16 3.60 -9.26
C LEU A 45 11.60 2.76 -8.05
N TYR A 46 10.72 2.58 -7.08
CA TYR A 46 11.00 1.80 -5.88
C TYR A 46 10.17 0.52 -5.87
N ASP A 47 10.82 -0.61 -5.65
CA ASP A 47 10.17 -1.90 -5.45
C ASP A 47 9.72 -2.00 -3.99
N VAL A 48 8.47 -2.41 -3.79
CA VAL A 48 7.83 -2.58 -2.49
C VAL A 48 7.35 -4.01 -2.37
N GLU A 49 7.69 -4.63 -1.25
CA GLU A 49 7.24 -5.96 -0.86
C GLU A 49 6.59 -5.89 0.52
N ILE A 50 5.40 -6.48 0.66
CA ILE A 50 4.65 -6.52 1.91
C ILE A 50 4.20 -7.95 2.15
N ASN A 51 4.52 -8.48 3.33
CA ASN A 51 4.03 -9.76 3.81
C ASN A 51 2.97 -9.54 4.90
N HIS A 52 1.96 -10.41 4.94
CA HIS A 52 0.91 -10.35 5.94
C HIS A 52 0.41 -11.73 6.33
N VAL A 53 -0.10 -11.86 7.56
CA VAL A 53 -0.73 -13.07 8.09
C VAL A 53 -2.05 -12.69 8.75
N GLU A 54 -3.14 -13.39 8.44
CA GLU A 54 -4.46 -13.16 9.05
C GLU A 54 -4.87 -11.68 9.08
N LYS A 55 -4.61 -10.98 7.97
CA LYS A 55 -4.84 -9.54 7.74
C LYS A 55 -3.89 -8.57 8.47
N LYS A 56 -2.91 -9.04 9.23
CA LYS A 56 -1.92 -8.17 9.87
C LYS A 56 -0.66 -8.09 9.03
N VAL A 57 -0.20 -6.87 8.74
CA VAL A 57 1.09 -6.68 8.07
C VAL A 57 2.21 -7.13 9.01
N THR A 58 3.05 -8.05 8.55
CA THR A 58 4.16 -8.60 9.34
C THR A 58 5.48 -7.95 8.98
N THR A 59 5.71 -7.67 7.69
CA THR A 59 6.93 -7.02 7.22
C THR A 59 6.65 -6.15 6.01
N CYS A 60 7.34 -5.00 5.95
CA CYS A 60 7.44 -4.17 4.76
C CYS A 60 8.91 -4.08 4.34
N GLN A 61 9.18 -4.25 3.05
CA GLN A 61 10.46 -3.96 2.44
C GLN A 61 10.25 -2.95 1.31
N CYS A 62 11.21 -2.04 1.17
CA CYS A 62 11.20 -1.08 0.07
C CYS A 62 12.63 -0.78 -0.33
N SER A 63 12.90 -0.70 -1.64
CA SER A 63 14.23 -0.35 -2.17
C SER A 63 14.60 1.13 -1.99
N CYS A 64 13.78 1.92 -1.31
CA CYS A 64 14.06 3.32 -1.01
C CYS A 64 15.08 3.47 0.13
N PRO A 65 15.78 4.61 0.24
CA PRO A 65 16.83 4.81 1.24
C PRO A 65 16.31 4.95 2.68
N TYR A 66 15.00 4.86 2.90
CA TYR A 66 14.42 4.95 4.24
C TYR A 66 14.61 3.63 4.98
N GLU A 67 15.17 3.69 6.19
CA GLU A 67 15.50 2.51 6.97
C GLU A 67 14.24 1.73 7.41
N ASN A 68 14.38 0.41 7.53
CA ASN A 68 13.36 -0.54 8.01
C ASN A 68 12.17 -0.82 7.08
N GLY A 69 12.10 -0.26 5.88
CA GLY A 69 11.08 -0.59 4.87
C GLY A 69 9.67 -0.04 5.13
N TYR A 70 9.34 0.34 6.37
CA TYR A 70 8.14 1.07 6.78
C TYR A 70 8.19 2.54 6.36
N CYS A 71 8.16 2.76 5.05
CA CYS A 71 8.23 4.08 4.44
C CYS A 71 6.88 4.50 3.83
N LYS A 72 6.80 5.74 3.38
CA LYS A 72 5.63 6.27 2.65
C LYS A 72 5.25 5.46 1.40
N HIS A 73 6.19 4.78 0.74
CA HIS A 73 5.87 3.96 -0.44
C HIS A 73 5.15 2.67 -0.04
N ALA A 74 5.60 1.99 1.01
CA ALA A 74 4.90 0.82 1.57
C ALA A 74 3.49 1.20 2.07
N ALA A 75 3.38 2.33 2.77
CA ALA A 75 2.08 2.87 3.17
C ALA A 75 1.18 3.18 1.96
N ALA A 76 1.73 3.72 0.87
CA ALA A 76 0.95 4.06 -0.33
C ALA A 76 0.36 2.82 -1.00
N VAL A 77 1.11 1.72 -1.06
CA VAL A 77 0.61 0.44 -1.59
C VAL A 77 -0.56 -0.08 -0.74
N LEU A 78 -0.43 -0.03 0.59
CA LEU A 78 -1.48 -0.47 1.51
C LEU A 78 -2.76 0.39 1.40
N LEU A 79 -2.59 1.72 1.37
CA LEU A 79 -3.70 2.66 1.18
C LEU A 79 -4.42 2.45 -0.16
N TYR A 80 -3.66 2.23 -1.23
CA TYR A 80 -4.23 1.95 -2.54
C TYR A 80 -5.11 0.69 -2.51
N LEU A 81 -4.68 -0.37 -1.84
CA LEU A 81 -5.48 -1.60 -1.70
C LEU A 81 -6.80 -1.35 -0.94
N ASP A 82 -6.76 -0.59 0.15
CA ASP A 82 -7.97 -0.21 0.89
C ASP A 82 -8.92 0.61 0.02
N GLU A 83 -8.40 1.59 -0.75
CA GLU A 83 -9.20 2.38 -1.69
C GLU A 83 -9.84 1.54 -2.80
N GLN A 84 -9.08 0.64 -3.42
CA GLN A 84 -9.61 -0.24 -4.47
C GLN A 84 -10.71 -1.15 -3.91
N GLN A 85 -10.54 -1.65 -2.68
CA GLN A 85 -11.58 -2.42 -2.01
C GLN A 85 -12.83 -1.58 -1.76
N LEU A 86 -12.69 -0.35 -1.25
CA LEU A 86 -13.82 0.53 -0.99
C LEU A 86 -14.58 0.85 -2.29
N LYS A 87 -13.86 1.18 -3.36
CA LYS A 87 -14.42 1.42 -4.71
C LYS A 87 -15.16 0.19 -5.22
N TYR A 88 -14.59 -1.00 -5.06
CA TYR A 88 -15.24 -2.26 -5.42
C TYR A 88 -16.55 -2.47 -4.64
N MET A 89 -16.53 -2.31 -3.32
CA MET A 89 -17.71 -2.46 -2.46
C MET A 89 -18.83 -1.46 -2.84
N GLN A 90 -18.48 -0.20 -3.06
CA GLN A 90 -19.44 0.84 -3.48
C GLN A 90 -20.07 0.54 -4.85
N LYS A 91 -19.31 -0.01 -5.79
CA LYS A 91 -19.84 -0.39 -7.12
C LYS A 91 -20.88 -1.51 -7.00
N GLN A 92 -20.66 -2.48 -6.12
CA GLN A 92 -21.62 -3.57 -5.89
C GLN A 92 -22.92 -3.06 -5.23
N MET A 93 -22.83 -2.09 -4.32
CA MET A 93 -23.99 -1.49 -3.66
C MET A 93 -24.85 -0.59 -4.57
N LYS A 94 -24.26 -0.02 -5.64
CA LYS A 94 -24.98 0.81 -6.62
C LYS A 94 -25.58 0.02 -7.80
N SER A 95 -25.37 -1.30 -7.82
CA SER A 95 -25.87 -2.21 -8.85
C SER A 95 -27.15 -2.94 -8.43
N THR A 96 -27.77 -2.52 -7.31
CA THR A 96 -29.08 -2.95 -6.81
C THR A 96 -29.99 -1.73 -6.70
#